data_AF-A0A849DW11-F1
#
_entry.id   AF-A0A849DW11-F1
#
_cell.length_a   1.000
_cell.length_b   1.000
_cell.length_c   1.000
_cell.angle_alpha   90.00
_cell.angle_beta   90.00
_cell.angle_gamma   90.00
#
_symmetry.space_group_name_H-M   'P 1'
#
loop_
_entity.id
_entity.type
_entity.pdbx_description
1 polymer ?
#
loop_
_entity_poly.entity_id
_entity_poly.type
_entity_poly.pdbx_seq_one_letter_code
_entity_poly.pdbx_strand_id
1 'polypeptide(L)' 'MDGIEEEVIVRPLGGMQLSEGYIRKNAEKRFVGNLPGVGSFEGTTVDEVLTLLNQKAKAYYGDDVVVDIAPHLIAC' A
#
# COMPACT_ATOMS: atom_id res chain seq x y z
N MET A 1 -12.06 -1.81 17.48
CA MET A 1 -10.66 -2.16 17.16
C MET A 1 -10.60 -2.20 15.65
N ASP A 2 -10.46 -1.05 15.00
CA ASP A 2 -10.30 -0.99 13.56
C ASP A 2 -8.84 -1.29 13.24
N GLY A 3 -8.56 -2.58 13.11
CA GLY A 3 -7.25 -3.11 12.72
C GLY A 3 -6.89 -2.68 11.30
N ILE A 4 -5.59 -2.67 11.02
CA ILE A 4 -5.05 -2.57 9.66
C ILE A 4 -5.79 -3.61 8.81
N GLU A 5 -6.42 -3.19 7.71
CA GLU A 5 -7.10 -4.15 6.82
C GLU A 5 -6.06 -4.87 5.97
N GLU A 6 -5.08 -4.14 5.44
CA GLU A 6 -4.04 -4.71 4.58
C GLU A 6 -2.70 -4.00 4.80
N GLU A 7 -1.62 -4.77 4.98
CA GLU A 7 -0.26 -4.24 4.92
C GLU A 7 0.17 -4.16 3.45
N VAL A 8 0.87 -3.09 3.07
CA VAL A 8 1.39 -2.94 1.69
C VAL A 8 2.89 -2.78 1.73
N ILE A 9 3.56 -3.31 0.71
CA ILE A 9 5.01 -3.25 0.58
C ILE A 9 5.40 -2.65 -0.75
N VAL A 10 6.44 -1.82 -0.75
CA VAL A 10 7.08 -1.30 -1.95
C VAL A 10 8.34 -2.11 -2.19
N ARG A 11 8.49 -2.65 -3.39
CA ARG A 11 9.69 -3.41 -3.76
C ARG A 11 10.04 -3.18 -5.24
N PRO A 12 11.31 -3.26 -5.64
CA PRO A 12 11.69 -3.33 -7.04
C PRO A 12 11.20 -4.64 -7.64
N LEU A 13 10.99 -4.68 -8.96
CA LEU A 13 10.68 -5.90 -9.68
C LEU A 13 11.82 -6.93 -9.49
N GLY A 14 11.57 -7.97 -8.70
CA GLY A 14 12.56 -9.00 -8.35
C GLY A 14 13.56 -8.59 -7.27
N GLY A 15 13.37 -7.44 -6.62
CA GLY A 15 14.21 -6.96 -5.52
C GLY A 15 13.64 -7.25 -4.13
N MET A 16 14.41 -6.86 -3.11
CA MET A 16 13.95 -6.88 -1.71
C MET A 16 13.03 -5.68 -1.43
N GLN A 17 12.19 -5.80 -0.41
CA GLN A 17 11.33 -4.72 0.06
C GLN A 17 12.13 -3.46 0.43
N LEU A 18 11.67 -2.31 -0.07
CA LEU A 18 12.24 -0.99 0.20
C LEU A 18 11.48 -0.28 1.33
N SER A 19 10.16 -0.43 1.36
CA SER A 19 9.28 0.30 2.27
C SER A 19 8.03 -0.50 2.57
N GLU A 20 7.41 -0.21 3.71
CA GLU A 20 6.13 -0.78 4.14
C GLU A 20 5.14 0.35 4.43
N GLY A 21 3.87 0.06 4.21
CA GLY A 21 2.76 0.94 4.48
C GLY A 21 1.52 0.14 4.83
N TYR A 22 0.38 0.81 4.80
CA TYR A 22 -0.89 0.16 5.10
C TYR A 22 -2.01 0.69 4.24
N ILE A 23 -3.06 -0.10 4.08
CA ILE A 23 -4.39 0.33 3.67
C ILE A 23 -5.35 -0.01 4.81
N ARG A 24 -6.18 0.96 5.20
CA ARG A 24 -7.19 0.78 6.25
C ARG A 24 -8.47 1.50 5.93
N LYS A 25 -9.57 1.03 6.50
CA LYS A 25 -10.83 1.76 6.50
C LYS A 25 -10.78 2.98 7.42
N ASN A 26 -11.34 4.09 6.95
CA ASN A 26 -11.60 5.25 7.78
C ASN A 26 -13.04 5.24 8.32
N ALA A 27 -13.35 6.22 9.18
CA ALA A 27 -14.67 6.38 9.80
C ALA A 27 -15.80 6.59 8.78
N GLU A 28 -15.49 7.07 7.58
CA GLU A 28 -16.44 7.29 6.48
C GLU A 28 -16.62 6.06 5.58
N LYS A 29 -16.11 4.89 6.00
CA LYS A 29 -16.10 3.64 5.22
C LYS A 29 -15.29 3.71 3.92
N ARG A 30 -14.43 4.71 3.75
CA ARG A 30 -13.45 4.78 2.64
C ARG A 30 -12.17 4.06 3.03
N PHE A 31 -11.38 3.69 2.03
CA PHE A 31 -10.06 3.13 2.23
C PHE A 31 -9.01 4.23 2.17
N VAL A 32 -8.06 4.19 3.09
CA VAL A 32 -6.95 5.13 3.20
C VAL A 32 -5.66 4.32 3.17
N GLY A 33 -4.89 4.51 2.11
CA GLY A 33 -3.57 3.96 1.93
C GLY A 33 -2.52 4.97 2.35
N ASN A 34 -1.46 4.51 3.03
CA ASN A 34 -0.35 5.34 3.40
C ASN A 34 0.97 4.63 3.10
N LEU A 35 1.86 5.32 2.40
CA LEU A 35 3.24 4.90 2.18
C LEU A 35 4.20 5.94 2.78
N PRO A 36 5.02 5.58 3.77
CA PRO A 36 6.04 6.47 4.32
C PRO A 36 6.93 7.07 3.24
N GLY A 37 7.15 8.38 3.31
CA GLY A 37 7.93 9.13 2.32
C GLY A 37 7.16 9.53 1.05
N VAL A 38 6.11 8.79 0.68
CA VAL A 38 5.28 9.07 -0.51
C VAL A 38 4.04 9.88 -0.14
N GLY A 39 3.33 9.50 0.92
CA GLY A 39 2.12 10.15 1.42
C GLY A 39 0.91 9.23 1.54
N SER A 40 -0.23 9.83 1.88
CA SER A 40 -1.51 9.14 2.07
C SER A 40 -2.49 9.43 0.94
N PHE A 41 -3.27 8.43 0.55
CA PHE A 41 -4.25 8.50 -0.52
C PHE A 41 -5.54 7.80 -0.11
N GLU A 42 -6.66 8.35 -0.54
CA GLU A 42 -7.98 7.83 -0.21
C GLU A 42 -8.68 7.31 -1.47
N GLY A 43 -9.51 6.29 -1.30
CA GLY A 43 -10.29 5.69 -2.37
C GLY A 43 -11.52 4.97 -1.83
N THR A 44 -12.40 4.59 -2.75
CA THR A 44 -13.64 3.86 -2.43
C THR A 44 -13.42 2.35 -2.33
N THR A 45 -12.35 1.83 -2.91
CA THR A 45 -11.94 0.41 -2.83
C THR A 45 -10.46 0.27 -2.52
N VAL A 46 -10.06 -0.90 -2.01
CA VAL A 46 -8.65 -1.24 -1.79
C VAL A 46 -7.86 -1.18 -3.11
N ASP A 47 -8.41 -1.71 -4.20
CA ASP A 47 -7.77 -1.69 -5.52
C ASP A 47 -7.49 -0.28 -6.06
N GLU A 48 -8.43 0.64 -5.84
CA GLU A 48 -8.27 2.05 -6.23
C GLU A 48 -7.11 2.69 -5.45
N VAL A 49 -7.08 2.49 -4.14
CA VAL A 49 -6.01 2.99 -3.27
C VAL A 49 -4.68 2.35 -3.64
N LEU A 50 -4.63 1.04 -3.88
CA LEU A 50 -3.43 0.32 -4.28
C LEU A 50 -2.89 0.83 -5.62
N THR A 51 -3.78 1.09 -6.58
CA THR A 51 -3.40 1.67 -7.88
C THR A 51 -2.78 3.06 -7.72
N LEU A 52 -3.38 3.91 -6.88
CA LEU A 52 -2.85 5.24 -6.57
C LEU A 52 -1.49 5.16 -5.89
N LEU A 53 -1.35 4.29 -4.88
CA LEU A 53 -0.08 4.06 -4.19
C LEU A 53 1.00 3.57 -5.16
N ASN A 54 0.67 2.67 -6.09
CA ASN A 54 1.61 2.15 -7.08
C ASN A 54 2.09 3.26 -8.04
N GLN A 55 1.17 4.06 -8.57
CA GLN A 55 1.53 5.22 -9.41
C GLN A 55 2.43 6.22 -8.68
N LYS A 56 2.15 6.48 -7.40
CA LYS A 56 2.91 7.45 -6.61
C LYS A 56 4.26 6.90 -6.15
N ALA A 57 4.33 5.62 -5.81
CA ALA A 57 5.57 4.93 -5.53
C ALA A 57 6.49 4.94 -6.75
N LYS A 58 5.97 4.71 -7.96
CA LYS A 58 6.75 4.83 -9.20
C LYS A 58 7.31 6.23 -9.42
N ALA A 59 6.48 7.26 -9.18
CA ALA A 59 6.93 8.64 -9.27
C ALA A 59 7.99 9.02 -8.21
N TYR A 60 8.03 8.32 -7.07
CA TYR A 60 8.96 8.61 -5.96
C TYR A 60 10.25 7.78 -6.01
N TYR A 61 10.13 6.46 -6.21
CA TYR A 61 11.24 5.51 -6.18
C TYR A 61 11.79 5.17 -7.56
N GLY A 62 11.01 5.34 -8.63
CA GLY A 62 11.37 4.93 -9.99
C GLY A 62 10.36 3.94 -10.60
N ASP A 63 10.31 3.86 -11.93
CA ASP A 63 9.33 3.01 -12.64
C ASP A 63 9.52 1.50 -12.43
N ASP A 64 10.66 1.10 -11.87
CA ASP A 64 11.04 -0.28 -11.57
C ASP A 64 10.49 -0.80 -10.23
N VAL A 65 9.72 0.01 -9.50
CA VAL A 65 9.04 -0.44 -8.28
C VAL A 65 7.58 -0.85 -8.51
N VAL A 66 7.11 -1.73 -7.63
CA VAL A 66 5.72 -2.15 -7.51
C VAL A 66 5.30 -2.03 -6.05
N VAL A 67 4.02 -1.71 -5.85
CA VAL A 67 3.37 -1.76 -4.54
C VAL A 67 2.42 -2.96 -4.55
N ASP A 68 2.62 -3.88 -3.62
CA ASP A 68 1.81 -5.09 -3.44
C ASP A 68 1.24 -5.13 -2.02
N ILE A 69 0.11 -5.83 -1.85
CA ILE A 69 -0.36 -6.22 -0.52
C ILE A 69 0.59 -7.30 0.00
N ALA A 70 1.10 -7.11 1.21
CA ALA A 70 1.98 -8.07 1.85
C ALA A 70 1.24 -9.42 1.98
N PRO A 71 1.87 -10.55 1.65
CA PRO A 71 1.26 -11.84 1.90
C PRO A 71 1.07 -11.99 3.41
N HIS A 72 -0.19 -11.97 3.87
CA HIS A 72 -0.52 -12.35 5.23
C HIS A 72 -0.02 -13.77 5.43
N LEU A 73 1.08 -13.93 6.18
CA LEU A 73 1.46 -15.23 6.70
C LEU A 73 0.32 -15.66 7.61
N ILE A 74 -0.62 -16.44 7.06
CA ILE A 74 -1.52 -17.23 7.87
C ILE A 74 -0.60 -18.15 8.67
N ALA A 75 -0.30 -17.78 9.91
CA ALA A 75 0.29 -18.69 10.87
C ALA A 75 -0.71 -19.83 11.03
N CYS A 76 -0.42 -20.98 10.41
CA CYS A 76 -1.17 -22.22 10.59
C CYS A 76 -1.09 -22.72 12.03
#